data_AF-A0A832B3J3-F1
#
_entry.id   AF-A0A832B3J3-F1
#
_cell.length_a   1.000
_cell.length_b   1.000
_cell.length_c   1.000
_cell.angle_alpha   90.00
_cell.angle_beta   90.00
_cell.angle_gamma   90.00
#
_symmetry.space_group_name_H-M   'P 1'
#
loop_
_entity.id
_entity.type
_entity.pdbx_description
1 polymer ?
#
loop_
_entity_poly.entity_id
_entity_poly.type
_entity_poly.pdbx_seq_one_letter_code
_entity_poly.pdbx_strand_id
1 'polypeptide(L)'
;MPSTDLAAVRRRPFILEPGEHLLLEPDPIQVMANFGHLVRETGLSPEDLTSCRLASLPMPVGPPRRWPGLRPEMAWLPLLWLPPHLTERKLYVVADDGLARSVPPSMAGAAGVRREEDEEWVLRVCLELTVSGLYDAVSGTFLDVMDYIGIDVDSAEGRARVAAWLRGAADDDLDLFSTGLELDSVIKSQTDPDWALNEAIVNYGHFVNCAWAFGSESLADSLDDLKVALRTGEATMDDARSLADTVCLAAAIWLVDLPIPESAASELSEGAWWLERQSEVLQYEGGPDVFIEDYVDVAIERLAETRDATLPLAKEYLGQPTG
;
A
#
# COMPACT_ATOMS: atom_id res chain seq x y z
N MET A 1 -21.06 -23.80 -10.84
CA MET A 1 -19.66 -24.27 -10.90
C MET A 1 -19.41 -25.14 -9.67
N PRO A 2 -18.62 -26.22 -9.76
CA PRO A 2 -18.21 -26.95 -8.55
C PRO A 2 -17.46 -25.98 -7.63
N SER A 3 -17.72 -26.05 -6.33
CA SER A 3 -16.94 -25.35 -5.30
C SER A 3 -15.48 -25.79 -5.47
N THR A 4 -14.67 -24.95 -6.12
CA THR A 4 -13.23 -25.17 -6.22
C THR A 4 -12.68 -25.04 -4.81
N ASP A 5 -12.03 -26.10 -4.33
CA ASP A 5 -11.31 -26.07 -3.07
C ASP A 5 -10.13 -25.11 -3.22
N LEU A 6 -10.17 -23.96 -2.53
CA LEU A 6 -9.10 -22.96 -2.57
C LEU A 6 -7.75 -23.55 -2.17
N ALA A 7 -7.73 -24.61 -1.36
CA ALA A 7 -6.50 -25.29 -0.97
C ALA A 7 -5.82 -26.02 -2.14
N ALA A 8 -6.57 -26.34 -3.21
CA ALA A 8 -6.05 -27.00 -4.40
C ALA A 8 -5.58 -26.01 -5.49
N VAL A 9 -5.92 -24.72 -5.35
CA VAL A 9 -5.56 -23.67 -6.30
C VAL A 9 -4.08 -23.30 -6.11
N ARG A 10 -3.37 -23.11 -7.22
CA ARG A 10 -1.97 -22.67 -7.21
C ARG A 10 -1.83 -21.33 -6.48
N ARG A 11 -0.73 -21.19 -5.73
CA ARG A 11 -0.29 -19.91 -5.17
C ARG A 11 1.00 -19.48 -5.81
N ARG A 12 1.19 -18.17 -5.97
CA ARG A 12 2.37 -17.59 -6.62
C ARG A 12 3.02 -16.52 -5.73
N PRO A 13 4.35 -16.54 -5.58
CA PRO A 13 5.08 -15.41 -5.03
C PRO A 13 5.00 -14.23 -6.02
N PHE A 14 5.14 -13.01 -5.51
CA PHE A 14 5.25 -11.84 -6.37
C PHE A 14 6.32 -10.87 -5.86
N ILE A 15 5.91 -9.73 -5.32
CA ILE A 15 6.78 -8.67 -4.81
C ILE A 15 7.08 -8.89 -3.32
N LEU A 16 6.11 -9.40 -2.57
CA LEU A 16 6.25 -9.61 -1.13
C LEU A 16 6.90 -10.95 -0.83
N GLU A 17 7.73 -10.96 0.20
CA GLU A 17 8.49 -12.12 0.70
C GLU A 17 7.73 -12.86 1.82
N PRO A 18 8.11 -14.10 2.16
CA PRO A 18 7.51 -14.83 3.26
C PRO A 18 7.63 -14.08 4.59
N GLY A 19 6.49 -13.88 5.27
CA GLY A 19 6.39 -13.11 6.51
C GLY A 19 5.95 -11.66 6.32
N GLU A 20 5.99 -11.13 5.09
CA GLU A 20 5.55 -9.77 4.82
C GLU A 20 4.02 -9.67 4.76
N HIS A 21 3.48 -8.59 5.31
CA HIS A 21 2.05 -8.33 5.33
C HIS A 21 1.66 -7.37 4.19
N LEU A 22 0.42 -7.41 3.73
CA LEU A 22 -0.13 -6.40 2.80
C LEU A 22 -0.36 -5.05 3.47
N LEU A 23 -0.44 -5.03 4.80
CA LEU A 23 -0.73 -3.87 5.62
C LEU A 23 0.51 -3.45 6.40
N LEU A 24 0.66 -2.13 6.55
CA LEU A 24 1.71 -1.52 7.38
C LEU A 24 3.12 -1.96 6.97
N GLU A 25 3.49 -1.75 5.71
CA GLU A 25 4.90 -1.83 5.31
C GLU A 25 5.70 -0.78 6.09
N PRO A 26 6.64 -1.19 6.96
CA PRO A 26 7.42 -0.25 7.76
C PRO A 26 8.40 0.58 6.94
N ASP A 27 8.78 0.15 5.72
CA ASP A 27 9.76 0.86 4.90
C ASP A 27 9.11 1.67 3.75
N PRO A 28 9.05 3.02 3.86
CA PRO A 28 8.50 3.87 2.81
C PRO A 28 9.28 3.77 1.48
N ILE A 29 10.59 3.53 1.53
CA ILE A 29 11.43 3.39 0.33
C ILE A 29 11.04 2.10 -0.40
N GLN A 30 10.82 1.02 0.35
CA GLN A 30 10.36 -0.25 -0.21
C GLN A 30 8.98 -0.12 -0.86
N VAL A 31 8.03 0.62 -0.29
CA VAL A 31 6.72 0.87 -0.93
C VAL A 31 6.88 1.58 -2.28
N MET A 32 7.77 2.57 -2.36
CA MET A 32 8.07 3.26 -3.62
C MET A 32 8.71 2.31 -4.64
N ALA A 33 9.63 1.44 -4.20
CA ALA A 33 10.24 0.43 -5.05
C ALA A 33 9.20 -0.59 -5.56
N ASN A 34 8.30 -1.05 -4.68
CA ASN A 34 7.21 -1.96 -5.00
C ASN A 34 6.26 -1.37 -6.04
N PHE A 35 6.00 -0.06 -6.00
CA PHE A 35 5.24 0.63 -7.04
C PHE A 35 5.89 0.48 -8.42
N GLY A 36 7.17 0.81 -8.51
CA GLY A 36 7.93 0.69 -9.76
C GLY A 36 8.04 -0.75 -10.25
N HIS A 37 8.16 -1.71 -9.33
CA HIS A 37 8.20 -3.13 -9.63
C HIS A 37 6.86 -3.61 -10.20
N LEU A 38 5.73 -3.26 -9.57
CA LEU A 38 4.40 -3.64 -10.03
C LEU A 38 4.10 -3.07 -11.42
N VAL A 39 4.37 -1.79 -11.66
CA VAL A 39 4.22 -1.17 -12.99
C VAL A 39 5.04 -1.91 -14.04
N ARG A 40 6.30 -2.22 -13.72
CA ARG A 40 7.21 -2.90 -14.65
C ARG A 40 6.76 -4.31 -14.99
N GLU A 41 6.31 -5.09 -14.01
CA GLU A 41 5.93 -6.49 -14.24
C GLU A 41 4.56 -6.59 -14.90
N THR A 42 3.57 -5.85 -14.39
CA THR A 42 2.19 -5.90 -14.90
C THR A 42 2.04 -5.17 -16.23
N GLY A 43 2.81 -4.12 -16.49
CA GLY A 43 2.61 -3.24 -17.63
C GLY A 43 1.46 -2.25 -17.48
N LEU A 44 0.88 -2.13 -16.28
CA LEU A 44 -0.13 -1.12 -15.97
C LEU A 44 0.43 0.30 -16.06
N SER A 45 -0.44 1.26 -16.41
CA SER A 45 -0.13 2.68 -16.29
C SER A 45 -0.02 3.06 -14.81
N PRO A 46 0.94 3.92 -14.40
CA PRO A 46 0.94 4.51 -13.06
C PRO A 46 -0.37 5.21 -12.71
N GLU A 47 -1.09 5.77 -13.68
CA GLU A 47 -2.39 6.42 -13.48
C GLU A 47 -3.53 5.46 -13.13
N ASP A 48 -3.33 4.16 -13.40
CA ASP A 48 -4.28 3.10 -13.08
C ASP A 48 -4.06 2.53 -11.66
N LEU A 49 -3.09 3.08 -10.92
CA LEU A 49 -2.69 2.62 -9.59
C LEU A 49 -2.82 3.76 -8.58
N THR A 50 -3.11 3.40 -7.33
CA THR A 50 -2.95 4.31 -6.19
C THR A 50 -2.04 3.68 -5.14
N SER A 51 -1.15 4.49 -4.57
CA SER A 51 -0.31 4.11 -3.43
C SER A 51 -0.91 4.64 -2.15
N CYS A 52 -0.79 3.89 -1.07
CA CYS A 52 -1.21 4.29 0.26
C CYS A 52 -0.12 3.90 1.25
N ARG A 53 0.13 4.75 2.26
CA ARG A 53 1.14 4.48 3.29
C ARG A 53 0.79 3.26 4.16
N LEU A 54 -0.46 2.81 4.10
CA LEU A 54 -0.96 1.67 4.88
C LEU A 54 -0.84 0.34 4.13
N ALA A 55 -0.39 0.34 2.87
CA ALA A 55 -0.28 -0.86 2.05
C ALA A 55 1.10 -1.03 1.42
N SER A 56 1.56 -2.27 1.40
CA SER A 56 2.89 -2.65 0.90
C SER A 56 2.97 -2.67 -0.63
N LEU A 57 1.82 -2.78 -1.30
CA LEU A 57 1.69 -2.77 -2.76
C LEU A 57 0.71 -1.69 -3.20
N PRO A 58 0.89 -1.10 -4.40
CA PRO A 58 -0.12 -0.21 -4.94
C PRO A 58 -1.38 -0.98 -5.36
N MET A 59 -2.51 -0.30 -5.29
CA MET A 59 -3.82 -0.88 -5.60
C MET A 59 -4.31 -0.39 -6.97
N PRO A 60 -4.70 -1.29 -7.87
CA PRO A 60 -5.38 -0.92 -9.11
C PRO A 60 -6.69 -0.18 -8.84
N VAL A 61 -6.91 0.92 -9.53
CA VAL A 61 -8.10 1.78 -9.36
C VAL A 61 -9.13 1.46 -10.44
N GLY A 62 -10.32 1.08 -10.00
CA GLY A 62 -11.47 0.81 -10.87
C GLY A 62 -11.82 -0.68 -10.96
N PRO A 63 -12.94 -1.00 -11.65
CA PRO A 63 -13.41 -2.37 -11.78
C PRO A 63 -12.45 -3.22 -12.63
N PRO A 64 -12.50 -4.56 -12.50
CA PRO A 64 -11.79 -5.44 -13.40
C PRO A 64 -12.18 -5.15 -14.83
N ARG A 65 -11.17 -5.04 -15.69
CA ARG A 65 -11.35 -4.70 -17.09
C ARG A 65 -10.22 -5.27 -17.92
N ARG A 66 -10.31 -5.08 -19.23
CA ARG A 66 -9.19 -5.27 -20.15
C ARG A 66 -8.19 -4.13 -19.92
N TRP A 67 -7.38 -4.25 -18.88
CA TRP A 67 -6.39 -3.25 -18.49
C TRP A 67 -5.44 -2.93 -19.66
N PRO A 68 -5.41 -1.68 -20.16
CA PRO A 68 -4.48 -1.31 -21.22
C PRO A 68 -3.04 -1.54 -20.78
N GLY A 69 -2.24 -2.22 -21.61
CA GLY A 69 -0.84 -2.50 -21.31
C GLY A 69 -0.58 -3.73 -20.44
N LEU A 70 -1.63 -4.31 -19.82
CA LEU A 70 -1.47 -5.51 -18.98
C LEU A 70 -0.82 -6.65 -19.76
N ARG A 71 0.25 -7.20 -19.17
CA ARG A 71 0.92 -8.39 -19.68
C ARG A 71 0.07 -9.64 -19.41
N PRO A 72 -0.21 -10.48 -20.42
CA PRO A 72 -1.04 -11.67 -20.25
C PRO A 72 -0.56 -12.61 -19.15
N GLU A 73 0.76 -12.76 -18.99
CA GLU A 73 1.41 -13.54 -17.94
C GLU A 73 1.19 -13.01 -16.52
N MET A 74 0.70 -11.78 -16.35
CA MET A 74 0.39 -11.19 -15.04
C MET A 74 -1.10 -11.19 -14.71
N ALA A 75 -1.95 -11.72 -15.60
CA ALA A 75 -3.39 -11.79 -15.38
C ALA A 75 -3.79 -12.71 -14.20
N TRP A 76 -2.88 -13.49 -13.64
CA TRP A 76 -3.15 -14.30 -12.44
C TRP A 76 -3.25 -13.50 -11.14
N LEU A 77 -2.79 -12.25 -11.11
CA LEU A 77 -2.70 -11.46 -9.88
C LEU A 77 -4.10 -11.03 -9.40
N PRO A 78 -4.55 -11.42 -8.19
CA PRO A 78 -5.89 -11.09 -7.67
C PRO A 78 -6.26 -9.61 -7.69
N LEU A 79 -5.27 -8.73 -7.49
CA LEU A 79 -5.46 -7.27 -7.45
C LEU A 79 -6.06 -6.71 -8.75
N LEU A 80 -5.91 -7.41 -9.88
CA LEU A 80 -6.45 -7.01 -11.18
C LEU A 80 -7.92 -7.39 -11.37
N TRP A 81 -8.47 -8.18 -10.45
CA TRP A 81 -9.77 -8.84 -10.51
C TRP A 81 -10.62 -8.60 -9.27
N LEU A 82 -10.32 -7.53 -8.52
CA LEU A 82 -11.09 -7.16 -7.33
C LEU A 82 -12.56 -6.99 -7.69
N PRO A 83 -13.48 -7.56 -6.91
CA PRO A 83 -14.88 -7.49 -7.25
C PRO A 83 -15.49 -6.10 -6.93
N PRO A 84 -16.71 -5.79 -7.41
CA PRO A 84 -17.32 -4.47 -7.25
C PRO A 84 -17.30 -3.92 -5.82
N HIS A 85 -17.58 -4.75 -4.81
CA HIS A 85 -17.59 -4.30 -3.41
C HIS A 85 -16.20 -3.90 -2.90
N LEU A 86 -15.12 -4.38 -3.52
CA LEU A 86 -13.74 -3.99 -3.24
C LEU A 86 -13.20 -2.91 -4.17
N THR A 87 -13.76 -2.70 -5.37
CA THR A 87 -13.28 -1.64 -6.27
C THR A 87 -13.95 -0.30 -6.03
N GLU A 88 -15.16 -0.31 -5.47
CA GLU A 88 -15.92 0.89 -5.16
C GLU A 88 -15.59 1.43 -3.76
N ARG A 89 -15.47 2.76 -3.65
CA ARG A 89 -15.50 3.44 -2.35
C ARG A 89 -16.94 3.45 -1.84
N LYS A 90 -17.15 2.91 -0.65
CA LYS A 90 -18.45 2.84 0.03
C LYS A 90 -18.83 4.22 0.59
N LEU A 91 -20.13 4.45 0.67
CA LEU A 91 -20.68 5.47 1.55
C LEU A 91 -20.95 4.82 2.90
N TYR A 92 -20.66 5.52 3.99
CA TYR A 92 -20.88 5.00 5.33
C TYR A 92 -21.36 6.09 6.30
N VAL A 93 -21.94 5.64 7.41
CA VAL A 93 -22.18 6.44 8.61
C VAL A 93 -21.47 5.76 9.78
N VAL A 94 -20.92 6.55 10.70
CA VAL A 94 -20.48 6.06 12.01
C VAL A 94 -21.68 6.13 12.94
N ALA A 95 -22.16 4.98 13.39
CA ALA A 95 -23.30 4.88 14.28
C ALA A 95 -22.93 5.25 15.73
N ASP A 96 -23.94 5.40 16.59
CA ASP A 96 -23.76 5.79 18.00
C ASP A 96 -22.90 4.80 18.82
N ASP A 97 -22.78 3.55 18.35
CA ASP A 97 -21.92 2.52 18.92
C ASP A 97 -20.46 2.60 18.44
N GLY A 98 -20.13 3.62 17.62
CA GLY A 98 -18.81 3.83 17.06
C GLY A 98 -18.52 2.98 15.82
N LEU A 99 -19.45 2.14 15.37
CA LEU A 99 -19.23 1.25 14.23
C LEU A 99 -19.56 1.93 12.91
N ALA A 100 -18.73 1.69 11.89
CA ALA A 100 -19.00 2.17 10.54
C ALA A 100 -19.94 1.18 9.82
N ARG A 101 -20.99 1.71 9.19
CA ARG A 101 -21.98 0.92 8.44
C ARG A 101 -22.14 1.48 7.05
N SER A 102 -22.12 0.61 6.04
CA SER A 102 -22.36 1.05 4.67
C SER A 102 -23.80 1.55 4.49
N VAL A 103 -23.98 2.55 3.64
CA VAL A 103 -25.28 3.12 3.30
C VAL A 103 -25.47 3.15 1.78
N PRO A 104 -26.71 3.06 1.28
CA PRO A 104 -26.93 3.03 -0.15
C PRO A 104 -26.56 4.36 -0.83
N PRO A 105 -26.21 4.36 -2.13
CA PRO A 105 -25.88 5.58 -2.90
C PRO A 105 -26.94 6.67 -2.84
N SER A 106 -28.21 6.31 -2.64
CA SER A 106 -29.32 7.27 -2.48
C SER A 106 -29.19 8.18 -1.25
N MET A 107 -28.33 7.83 -0.30
CA MET A 107 -28.04 8.61 0.91
C MET A 107 -26.82 9.54 0.73
N ALA A 108 -26.22 9.59 -0.45
CA ALA A 108 -25.10 10.49 -0.72
C ALA A 108 -25.48 11.95 -0.39
N GLY A 109 -24.65 12.61 0.43
CA GLY A 109 -24.85 13.99 0.87
C GLY A 109 -25.84 14.17 2.03
N ALA A 110 -26.43 13.09 2.56
CA ALA A 110 -27.17 13.17 3.82
C ALA A 110 -26.22 13.51 4.98
N ALA A 111 -26.75 14.17 6.02
CA ALA A 111 -25.95 14.56 7.18
C ALA A 111 -25.32 13.34 7.87
N GLY A 112 -24.01 13.41 8.14
CA GLY A 112 -23.24 12.33 8.77
C GLY A 112 -22.82 11.21 7.81
N VAL A 113 -23.27 11.21 6.56
CA VAL A 113 -22.80 10.26 5.54
C VAL A 113 -21.46 10.75 4.99
N ARG A 114 -20.44 9.88 5.08
CA ARG A 114 -19.11 10.05 4.47
C ARG A 114 -18.91 9.05 3.34
N ARG A 115 -18.00 9.36 2.45
CA ARG A 115 -17.46 8.43 1.46
C ARG A 115 -16.10 7.96 1.98
N GLU A 116 -15.76 6.70 1.75
CA GLU A 116 -14.40 6.21 2.01
C GLU A 116 -13.39 7.08 1.25
N GLU A 117 -12.39 7.55 1.99
CA GLU A 117 -11.18 8.13 1.40
C GLU A 117 -10.30 7.00 0.83
N ASP A 118 -9.31 7.36 0.01
CA ASP A 118 -8.49 6.37 -0.69
C ASP A 118 -7.71 5.46 0.28
N GLU A 119 -7.18 5.98 1.38
CA GLU A 119 -6.47 5.17 2.37
C GLU A 119 -7.40 4.25 3.18
N GLU A 120 -8.60 4.72 3.53
CA GLU A 120 -9.65 3.91 4.16
C GLU A 120 -10.06 2.74 3.25
N TRP A 121 -10.22 3.02 1.96
CA TRP A 121 -10.54 2.03 0.93
C TRP A 121 -9.41 1.00 0.74
N VAL A 122 -8.16 1.44 0.61
CA VAL A 122 -7.01 0.52 0.46
C VAL A 122 -6.88 -0.39 1.69
N LEU A 123 -7.02 0.16 2.89
CA LEU A 123 -6.98 -0.59 4.15
C LEU A 123 -8.04 -1.71 4.14
N ARG A 124 -9.29 -1.38 3.75
CA ARG A 124 -10.36 -2.38 3.62
C ARG A 124 -10.03 -3.48 2.60
N VAL A 125 -9.48 -3.12 1.43
CA VAL A 125 -9.09 -4.09 0.40
C VAL A 125 -8.03 -5.05 0.94
N CYS A 126 -6.97 -4.54 1.56
CA CYS A 126 -5.91 -5.36 2.12
C CYS A 126 -6.40 -6.30 3.24
N LEU A 127 -7.30 -5.82 4.11
CA LEU A 127 -7.95 -6.64 5.14
C LEU A 127 -8.71 -7.81 4.53
N GLU A 128 -9.55 -7.54 3.53
CA GLU A 128 -10.36 -8.57 2.86
C GLU A 128 -9.49 -9.58 2.12
N LEU A 129 -8.46 -9.13 1.37
CA LEU A 129 -7.53 -10.03 0.67
C LEU A 129 -6.76 -10.95 1.62
N THR A 130 -6.37 -10.43 2.79
CA THR A 130 -5.63 -11.20 3.79
C THR A 130 -6.55 -12.23 4.47
N VAL A 131 -7.73 -11.81 4.94
CA VAL A 131 -8.65 -12.69 5.69
C VAL A 131 -9.29 -13.76 4.79
N SER A 132 -9.58 -13.43 3.53
CA SER A 132 -10.09 -14.40 2.54
C SER A 132 -9.03 -15.39 2.04
N GLY A 133 -7.75 -15.15 2.34
CA GLY A 133 -6.63 -15.99 1.89
C GLY A 133 -6.23 -15.77 0.42
N LEU A 134 -6.74 -14.73 -0.25
CA LEU A 134 -6.22 -14.33 -1.57
C LEU A 134 -4.78 -13.86 -1.49
N TYR A 135 -4.38 -13.32 -0.34
CA TYR A 135 -2.98 -13.17 0.06
C TYR A 135 -2.71 -13.98 1.32
N ASP A 136 -1.56 -14.64 1.37
CA ASP A 136 -1.07 -15.38 2.53
C ASP A 136 0.28 -14.82 2.94
N ALA A 137 0.29 -14.06 4.04
CA ALA A 137 1.50 -13.44 4.59
C ALA A 137 2.53 -14.47 5.05
N VAL A 138 2.11 -15.68 5.48
CA VAL A 138 3.06 -16.69 5.99
C VAL A 138 3.98 -17.16 4.87
N SER A 139 3.43 -17.37 3.67
CA SER A 139 4.20 -17.80 2.51
C SER A 139 4.63 -16.65 1.60
N GLY A 140 4.11 -15.44 1.77
CA GLY A 140 4.35 -14.32 0.86
C GLY A 140 3.71 -14.53 -0.52
N THR A 141 2.60 -15.27 -0.60
CA THR A 141 2.01 -15.68 -1.88
C THR A 141 0.57 -15.24 -2.06
N PHE A 142 0.22 -15.00 -3.33
CA PHE A 142 -1.15 -14.75 -3.77
C PHE A 142 -1.78 -16.01 -4.34
N LEU A 143 -3.10 -16.14 -4.21
CA LEU A 143 -3.90 -17.10 -4.95
C LEU A 143 -3.82 -16.78 -6.46
N ASP A 144 -3.56 -17.77 -7.31
CA ASP A 144 -3.61 -17.61 -8.76
C ASP A 144 -5.07 -17.64 -9.24
N VAL A 145 -5.64 -16.47 -9.55
CA VAL A 145 -7.04 -16.40 -9.98
C VAL A 145 -7.29 -16.98 -11.37
N MET A 146 -6.25 -17.13 -12.20
CA MET A 146 -6.39 -17.78 -13.51
C MET A 146 -6.43 -19.29 -13.34
N ASP A 147 -5.58 -19.87 -12.49
CA ASP A 147 -5.63 -21.29 -12.12
C ASP A 147 -6.97 -21.61 -11.44
N TYR A 148 -7.50 -20.71 -10.60
CA TYR A 148 -8.84 -20.84 -9.98
C TYR A 148 -9.97 -21.03 -11.02
N ILE A 149 -9.94 -20.31 -12.15
CA ILE A 149 -10.90 -20.46 -13.25
C ILE A 149 -10.46 -21.48 -14.32
N GLY A 150 -9.40 -22.24 -14.06
CA GLY A 150 -8.92 -23.30 -14.96
C GLY A 150 -8.10 -22.83 -16.16
N ILE A 151 -7.50 -21.64 -16.09
CA ILE A 151 -6.61 -21.08 -17.13
C ILE A 151 -5.16 -21.10 -16.64
N ASP A 152 -4.32 -21.94 -17.26
CA ASP A 152 -2.88 -21.95 -16.97
C ASP A 152 -2.13 -20.90 -17.80
N VAL A 153 -1.88 -19.73 -17.22
CA VAL A 153 -1.13 -18.62 -17.87
C VAL A 153 0.37 -18.90 -18.04
N ASP A 154 0.90 -20.00 -17.51
CA ASP A 154 2.27 -20.43 -17.81
C ASP A 154 2.36 -21.24 -19.10
N SER A 155 1.23 -21.73 -19.60
CA SER A 155 1.11 -22.39 -20.90
C SER A 155 1.05 -21.37 -22.06
N ALA A 156 1.53 -21.77 -23.24
CA ALA A 156 1.40 -20.94 -24.44
C ALA A 156 -0.06 -20.70 -24.84
N GLU A 157 -0.93 -21.69 -24.61
CA GLU A 157 -2.37 -21.63 -24.89
C GLU A 157 -3.09 -20.65 -23.95
N GLY A 158 -2.86 -20.77 -22.64
CA GLY A 158 -3.45 -19.86 -21.65
C GLY A 158 -3.01 -18.41 -21.86
N ARG A 159 -1.72 -18.16 -22.14
CA ARG A 159 -1.27 -16.81 -22.52
C ARG A 159 -1.93 -16.30 -23.79
N ALA A 160 -2.05 -17.15 -24.82
CA ALA A 160 -2.69 -16.75 -26.07
C ALA A 160 -4.18 -16.41 -25.87
N ARG A 161 -4.88 -17.18 -25.05
CA ARG A 161 -6.28 -16.97 -24.65
C ARG A 161 -6.45 -15.62 -23.94
N VAL A 162 -5.72 -15.38 -22.86
CA VAL A 162 -5.74 -14.11 -22.12
C VAL A 162 -5.35 -12.93 -23.03
N ALA A 163 -4.30 -13.07 -23.83
CA ALA A 163 -3.87 -12.02 -24.75
C ALA A 163 -4.93 -11.68 -25.81
N ALA A 164 -5.66 -12.68 -26.31
CA ALA A 164 -6.77 -12.44 -27.23
C ALA A 164 -7.90 -11.68 -26.54
N TRP A 165 -8.28 -12.08 -25.32
CA TRP A 165 -9.29 -11.39 -24.52
C TRP A 165 -8.92 -9.94 -24.22
N LEU A 166 -7.68 -9.67 -23.80
CA LEU A 166 -7.18 -8.31 -23.56
C LEU A 166 -7.24 -7.42 -24.82
N ARG A 167 -7.13 -8.00 -26.02
CA ARG A 167 -7.32 -7.30 -27.31
C ARG A 167 -8.78 -7.16 -27.75
N GLY A 168 -9.73 -7.56 -26.89
CA GLY A 168 -11.16 -7.41 -27.15
C GLY A 168 -11.85 -8.64 -27.72
N ALA A 169 -11.19 -9.81 -27.79
CA ALA A 169 -11.90 -11.05 -28.07
C ALA A 169 -12.87 -11.38 -26.93
N ALA A 170 -13.99 -12.02 -27.27
CA ALA A 170 -14.92 -12.58 -26.30
C ALA A 170 -14.31 -13.84 -25.68
N ASP A 171 -14.55 -14.04 -24.38
CA ASP A 171 -14.15 -15.23 -23.66
C ASP A 171 -15.09 -15.41 -22.48
N ASP A 172 -15.97 -16.42 -22.52
CA ASP A 172 -17.07 -16.54 -21.57
C ASP A 172 -16.60 -16.62 -20.11
N ASP A 173 -15.48 -17.32 -19.83
CA ASP A 173 -14.96 -17.45 -18.48
C ASP A 173 -14.33 -16.14 -18.00
N LEU A 174 -13.49 -15.49 -18.82
CA LEU A 174 -12.85 -14.22 -18.45
C LEU A 174 -13.86 -13.07 -18.39
N ASP A 175 -14.85 -13.04 -19.29
CA ASP A 175 -15.91 -12.04 -19.29
C ASP A 175 -16.78 -12.21 -18.03
N LEU A 176 -17.16 -13.43 -17.66
CA LEU A 176 -17.87 -13.70 -16.41
C LEU A 176 -17.00 -13.33 -15.19
N PHE A 177 -15.74 -13.74 -15.16
CA PHE A 177 -14.84 -13.47 -14.05
C PHE A 177 -14.57 -11.97 -13.87
N SER A 178 -14.51 -11.22 -14.98
CA SER A 178 -14.35 -9.75 -14.94
C SER A 178 -15.54 -9.00 -14.33
N THR A 179 -16.70 -9.64 -14.16
CA THR A 179 -17.81 -9.06 -13.39
C THR A 179 -17.53 -9.03 -11.88
N GLY A 180 -16.53 -9.77 -11.41
CA GLY A 180 -16.18 -9.93 -10.00
C GLY A 180 -17.14 -10.82 -9.19
N LEU A 181 -18.27 -11.23 -9.76
CA LEU A 181 -19.31 -11.99 -9.03
C LEU A 181 -18.82 -13.34 -8.50
N GLU A 182 -17.92 -14.00 -9.24
CA GLU A 182 -17.31 -15.27 -8.80
C GLU A 182 -16.42 -15.06 -7.57
N LEU A 183 -15.57 -14.03 -7.59
CA LEU A 183 -14.65 -13.73 -6.50
C LEU A 183 -15.37 -13.15 -5.27
N ASP A 184 -16.49 -12.45 -5.48
CA ASP A 184 -17.41 -12.00 -4.43
C ASP A 184 -17.83 -13.14 -3.51
N SER A 185 -18.14 -14.31 -4.08
CA SER A 185 -18.59 -15.47 -3.31
C SER A 185 -17.50 -16.07 -2.42
N VAL A 186 -16.24 -15.80 -2.74
CA VAL A 186 -15.05 -16.26 -2.02
C VAL A 186 -14.62 -15.26 -0.95
N ILE A 187 -14.61 -13.97 -1.29
CA ILE A 187 -14.08 -12.91 -0.43
C ILE A 187 -15.11 -12.47 0.60
N LYS A 188 -16.34 -12.21 0.14
CA LYS A 188 -17.30 -11.46 0.93
C LYS A 188 -17.82 -12.30 2.09
N SER A 189 -17.57 -11.81 3.30
CA SER A 189 -18.16 -12.36 4.52
C SER A 189 -19.69 -12.39 4.42
N GLN A 190 -20.25 -13.59 4.60
CA GLN A 190 -21.70 -13.80 4.54
C GLN A 190 -22.39 -13.42 5.85
N THR A 191 -21.65 -13.42 6.96
CA THR A 191 -22.18 -13.14 8.30
C THR A 191 -22.12 -11.67 8.66
N ASP A 192 -21.10 -10.96 8.17
CA ASP A 192 -20.93 -9.53 8.39
C ASP A 192 -20.31 -8.89 7.14
N PRO A 193 -21.11 -8.44 6.17
CA PRO A 193 -20.61 -7.86 4.92
C PRO A 193 -19.84 -6.52 5.05
N ASP A 194 -19.91 -5.88 6.21
CA ASP A 194 -19.27 -4.59 6.49
C ASP A 194 -18.14 -4.70 7.51
N TRP A 195 -17.76 -5.91 7.94
CA TRP A 195 -16.69 -6.13 8.92
C TRP A 195 -15.41 -5.37 8.56
N ALA A 196 -14.92 -5.50 7.33
CA ALA A 196 -13.66 -4.89 6.92
C ALA A 196 -13.78 -3.37 6.75
N LEU A 197 -14.96 -2.87 6.38
CA LEU A 197 -15.23 -1.43 6.40
C LEU A 197 -15.17 -0.92 7.83
N ASN A 198 -15.81 -1.60 8.75
CA ASN A 198 -15.79 -1.23 10.16
C ASN A 198 -14.36 -1.23 10.70
N GLU A 199 -13.59 -2.30 10.49
CA GLU A 199 -12.19 -2.38 10.91
C GLU A 199 -11.33 -1.28 10.29
N ALA A 200 -11.52 -0.99 9.00
CA ALA A 200 -10.76 0.06 8.31
C ALA A 200 -11.06 1.44 8.89
N ILE A 201 -12.33 1.79 9.12
CA ILE A 201 -12.71 3.12 9.61
C ILE A 201 -12.39 3.29 11.10
N VAL A 202 -12.75 2.32 11.94
CA VAL A 202 -12.57 2.43 13.40
C VAL A 202 -11.10 2.49 13.77
N ASN A 203 -10.26 1.70 13.09
CA ASN A 203 -8.84 1.62 13.41
C ASN A 203 -7.96 2.50 12.53
N TYR A 204 -8.52 3.26 11.59
CA TYR A 204 -7.76 4.06 10.62
C TYR A 204 -6.64 4.89 11.28
N GLY A 205 -7.00 5.66 12.32
CA GLY A 205 -6.03 6.51 13.02
C GLY A 205 -4.91 5.71 13.69
N HIS A 206 -5.18 4.50 14.16
CA HIS A 206 -4.15 3.62 14.71
C HIS A 206 -3.20 3.10 13.63
N PHE A 207 -3.74 2.67 12.49
CA PHE A 207 -2.92 2.26 11.34
C PHE A 207 -2.02 3.40 10.86
N VAL A 208 -2.54 4.62 10.76
CA VAL A 208 -1.76 5.80 10.38
C VAL A 208 -0.63 6.08 11.40
N ASN A 209 -0.92 6.03 12.71
CA ASN A 209 0.11 6.21 13.73
C ASN A 209 1.20 5.14 13.67
N CYS A 210 0.83 3.88 13.42
CA CYS A 210 1.80 2.80 13.19
C CYS A 210 2.68 3.09 11.96
N ALA A 211 2.07 3.48 10.84
CA ALA A 211 2.80 3.79 9.61
C ALA A 211 3.77 4.95 9.79
N TRP A 212 3.39 6.00 10.53
CA TRP A 212 4.31 7.11 10.85
C TRP A 212 5.45 6.67 11.77
N ALA A 213 5.15 5.90 12.83
CA ALA A 213 6.16 5.46 13.78
C ALA A 213 7.22 4.59 13.09
N PHE A 214 6.79 3.52 12.41
CA PHE A 214 7.69 2.57 11.77
C PHE A 214 8.36 3.16 10.52
N GLY A 215 7.62 3.93 9.74
CA GLY A 215 8.17 4.63 8.58
C GLY A 215 9.28 5.60 8.97
N SER A 216 9.10 6.35 10.06
CA SER A 216 10.14 7.27 10.53
C SER A 216 11.38 6.54 11.04
N GLU A 217 11.19 5.43 11.74
CA GLU A 217 12.29 4.56 12.20
C GLU A 217 13.09 4.00 11.02
N SER A 218 12.43 3.42 10.02
CA SER A 218 13.08 2.86 8.82
C SER A 218 13.87 3.90 8.02
N LEU A 219 13.30 5.10 7.85
CA LEU A 219 13.98 6.20 7.16
C LEU A 219 15.19 6.71 7.96
N ALA A 220 15.11 6.74 9.29
CA ALA A 220 16.21 7.15 10.16
C ALA A 220 17.36 6.13 10.11
N ASP A 221 17.03 4.83 10.16
CA ASP A 221 18.01 3.75 10.03
C ASP A 221 18.73 3.81 8.69
N SER A 222 18.01 4.07 7.59
CA SER A 222 18.61 4.26 6.26
C SER A 222 19.61 5.42 6.20
N LEU A 223 19.33 6.51 6.92
CA LEU A 223 20.22 7.67 7.02
C LEU A 223 21.43 7.40 7.95
N ASP A 224 21.25 6.63 9.02
CA ASP A 224 22.36 6.25 9.91
C ASP A 224 23.33 5.29 9.20
N ASP A 225 22.80 4.33 8.44
CA ASP A 225 23.61 3.46 7.56
C ASP A 225 24.40 4.28 6.54
N LEU A 226 23.77 5.28 5.91
CA LEU A 226 24.45 6.20 4.99
C LEU A 226 25.58 6.96 5.69
N LYS A 227 25.32 7.48 6.89
CA LYS A 227 26.28 8.21 7.71
C LYS A 227 27.49 7.35 8.04
N VAL A 228 27.29 6.08 8.40
CA VAL A 228 28.37 5.11 8.63
C VAL A 228 29.16 4.91 7.34
N ALA A 229 28.50 4.63 6.22
CA ALA A 229 29.15 4.37 4.94
C ALA A 229 29.98 5.56 4.43
N LEU A 230 29.51 6.79 4.63
CA LEU A 230 30.27 8.00 4.29
C LEU A 230 31.53 8.15 5.15
N ARG A 231 31.45 7.87 6.45
CA ARG A 231 32.58 7.98 7.38
C ARG A 231 33.64 6.91 7.14
N THR A 232 33.23 5.72 6.72
CA THR A 232 34.13 4.61 6.38
C THR A 232 34.70 4.71 4.95
N GLY A 233 34.13 5.59 4.12
CA GLY A 233 34.48 5.74 2.71
C GLY A 233 33.91 4.62 1.82
N GLU A 234 32.89 3.90 2.31
CA GLU A 234 32.15 2.88 1.57
C GLU A 234 31.11 3.49 0.60
N ALA A 235 30.64 4.71 0.90
CA ALA A 235 29.75 5.49 0.03
C ALA A 235 30.43 6.76 -0.49
N THR A 236 30.07 7.18 -1.70
CA THR A 236 30.48 8.47 -2.27
C THR A 236 29.49 9.57 -1.91
N MET A 237 29.86 10.83 -2.18
CA MET A 237 28.91 11.96 -2.05
C MET A 237 27.74 11.87 -3.05
N ASP A 238 27.92 11.21 -4.19
CA ASP A 238 26.83 11.00 -5.15
C ASP A 238 25.82 9.98 -4.62
N ASP A 239 26.32 8.89 -4.03
CA ASP A 239 25.46 7.89 -3.36
C ASP A 239 24.68 8.53 -2.20
N ALA A 240 25.36 9.37 -1.41
CA ALA A 240 24.75 10.07 -0.30
C ALA A 240 23.65 11.03 -0.72
N ARG A 241 23.88 11.84 -1.76
CA ARG A 241 22.84 12.73 -2.28
C ARG A 241 21.67 11.95 -2.84
N SER A 242 21.91 10.85 -3.55
CA SER A 242 20.85 10.02 -4.12
C SER A 242 19.96 9.38 -3.04
N LEU A 243 20.56 8.85 -1.98
CA LEU A 243 19.81 8.23 -0.90
C LEU A 243 19.09 9.27 -0.04
N ALA A 244 19.75 10.37 0.32
CA ALA A 244 19.13 11.46 1.08
C ALA A 244 17.98 12.12 0.31
N ASP A 245 18.11 12.30 -1.01
CA ASP A 245 17.01 12.74 -1.89
C ASP A 245 15.82 11.78 -1.83
N THR A 246 16.09 10.47 -1.93
CA THR A 246 15.06 9.43 -1.84
C THR A 246 14.37 9.44 -0.47
N VAL A 247 15.12 9.53 0.62
CA VAL A 247 14.57 9.62 1.99
C VAL A 247 13.71 10.87 2.14
N CYS A 248 14.17 12.03 1.66
CA CYS A 248 13.39 13.27 1.76
C CYS A 248 12.08 13.18 0.98
N LEU A 249 12.11 12.61 -0.24
CA LEU A 249 10.90 12.42 -1.03
C LEU A 249 9.93 11.42 -0.37
N ALA A 250 10.47 10.30 0.14
CA ALA A 250 9.69 9.30 0.85
C ALA A 250 9.03 9.90 2.10
N ALA A 251 9.79 10.61 2.92
CA ALA A 251 9.30 11.31 4.11
C ALA A 251 8.24 12.37 3.77
N ALA A 252 8.46 13.14 2.69
CA ALA A 252 7.52 14.16 2.25
C ALA A 252 6.13 13.59 1.91
N ILE A 253 6.09 12.40 1.32
CA ILE A 253 4.85 11.68 0.98
C ILE A 253 4.27 11.02 2.23
N TRP A 254 5.11 10.33 3.00
CA TRP A 254 4.68 9.47 4.10
C TRP A 254 4.14 10.26 5.30
N LEU A 255 4.76 11.41 5.57
CA LEU A 255 4.49 12.25 6.75
C LEU A 255 3.64 13.49 6.44
N VAL A 256 3.09 13.62 5.23
CA VAL A 256 2.41 14.85 4.75
C VAL A 256 1.27 15.35 5.68
N ASP A 257 0.57 14.43 6.35
CA ASP A 257 -0.56 14.72 7.23
C ASP A 257 -0.23 14.58 8.73
N LEU A 258 1.07 14.46 9.07
CA LEU A 258 1.49 14.39 10.46
C LEU A 258 1.04 15.67 11.19
N PRO A 259 0.25 15.56 12.27
CA PRO A 259 -0.16 16.73 13.03
C PRO A 259 1.08 17.33 13.71
N ILE A 260 1.54 18.46 13.18
CA ILE A 260 2.68 19.18 13.75
C ILE A 260 2.26 19.71 15.13
N PRO A 261 3.00 19.38 16.21
CA PRO A 261 2.77 20.01 17.50
C PRO A 261 2.92 21.53 17.36
N GLU A 262 2.00 22.33 17.94
CA GLU A 262 2.06 23.81 17.89
C GLU A 262 3.39 24.39 18.40
N SER A 263 4.19 23.61 19.14
CA SER A 263 5.51 23.98 19.64
C SER A 263 6.65 23.86 18.62
N ALA A 264 6.44 23.20 17.48
CA ALA A 264 7.45 23.11 16.43
C ALA A 264 7.48 24.45 15.67
N ALA A 265 8.62 25.13 15.70
CA ALA A 265 8.81 26.49 15.19
C ALA A 265 8.72 26.65 13.65
N SER A 266 8.21 25.65 12.93
CA SER A 266 8.07 25.64 11.48
C SER A 266 6.67 26.13 11.08
N GLU A 267 6.61 27.14 10.20
CA GLU A 267 5.36 27.56 9.53
C GLU A 267 4.95 26.57 8.41
N LEU A 268 5.81 25.62 8.05
CA LEU A 268 5.59 24.64 6.98
C LEU A 268 4.91 23.38 7.49
N SER A 269 4.08 22.75 6.65
CA SER A 269 3.64 21.38 6.86
C SER A 269 4.83 20.42 6.82
N GLU A 270 4.69 19.23 7.41
CA GLU A 270 5.79 18.27 7.53
C GLU A 270 6.31 17.88 6.13
N GLY A 271 5.38 17.58 5.21
CA GLY A 271 5.74 17.29 3.82
C GLY A 271 6.48 18.44 3.13
N ALA A 272 6.10 19.70 3.39
CA ALA A 272 6.77 20.85 2.79
C ALA A 272 8.18 21.06 3.35
N TRP A 273 8.40 20.80 4.63
CA TRP A 273 9.74 20.82 5.24
C TRP A 273 10.67 19.79 4.57
N TRP A 274 10.20 18.56 4.36
CA TRP A 274 10.98 17.52 3.69
C TRP A 274 11.31 17.84 2.22
N LEU A 275 10.40 18.48 1.49
CA LEU A 275 10.66 18.95 0.12
C LEU A 275 11.69 20.09 0.08
N GLU A 276 11.69 20.97 1.09
CA GLU A 276 12.72 22.00 1.21
C GLU A 276 14.09 21.36 1.46
N ARG A 277 14.18 20.41 2.40
CA ARG A 277 15.41 19.64 2.66
C ARG A 277 15.90 18.89 1.42
N GLN A 278 15.00 18.29 0.64
CA GLN A 278 15.32 17.64 -0.63
C GLN A 278 16.04 18.61 -1.59
N SER A 279 15.49 19.82 -1.75
CA SER A 279 16.07 20.86 -2.61
C SER A 279 17.49 21.23 -2.17
N GLU A 280 17.73 21.32 -0.87
CA GLU A 280 19.05 21.62 -0.32
C GLU A 280 20.05 20.48 -0.53
N VAL A 281 19.64 19.22 -0.35
CA VAL A 281 20.46 18.03 -0.63
C VAL A 281 20.93 18.02 -2.09
N LEU A 282 20.02 18.31 -3.03
CA LEU A 282 20.33 18.34 -4.46
C LEU A 282 21.29 19.47 -4.86
N GLN A 283 21.32 20.56 -4.09
CA GLN A 283 22.19 21.72 -4.32
C GLN A 283 23.51 21.66 -3.55
N TYR A 284 23.71 20.63 -2.73
CA TYR A 284 24.89 20.51 -1.88
C TYR A 284 26.18 20.23 -2.68
N GLU A 285 27.21 21.03 -2.45
CA GLU A 285 28.53 20.94 -3.11
C GLU A 285 29.70 20.78 -2.11
N GLY A 286 29.41 20.62 -0.81
CA GLY A 286 30.43 20.53 0.25
C GLY A 286 31.03 19.13 0.46
N GLY A 287 31.71 18.96 1.58
CA GLY A 287 32.35 17.69 1.98
C GLY A 287 31.45 16.80 2.87
N PRO A 288 31.79 15.51 3.03
CA PRO A 288 30.95 14.55 3.73
C PRO A 288 30.66 14.91 5.19
N ASP A 289 31.63 15.48 5.92
CA ASP A 289 31.44 15.84 7.34
C ASP A 289 30.34 16.89 7.51
N VAL A 290 30.36 17.93 6.68
CA VAL A 290 29.36 19.00 6.70
C VAL A 290 28.02 18.50 6.19
N PHE A 291 27.99 17.60 5.19
CA PHE A 291 26.74 16.98 4.74
C PHE A 291 26.07 16.17 5.85
N ILE A 292 26.86 15.39 6.59
CA ILE A 292 26.35 14.60 7.71
C ILE A 292 25.78 15.52 8.80
N GLU A 293 26.55 16.53 9.22
CA GLU A 293 26.14 17.42 10.31
C GLU A 293 24.91 18.26 9.94
N ASP A 294 24.92 18.89 8.76
CA ASP A 294 23.89 19.86 8.38
C ASP A 294 22.60 19.21 7.85
N TYR A 295 22.67 17.98 7.32
CA TYR A 295 21.53 17.30 6.69
C TYR A 295 21.15 15.99 7.36
N VAL A 296 22.09 15.05 7.40
CA VAL A 296 21.78 13.67 7.82
C VAL A 296 21.38 13.63 9.29
N ASP A 297 22.16 14.28 10.16
CA ASP A 297 21.90 14.30 11.60
C ASP A 297 20.60 15.05 11.94
N VAL A 298 20.33 16.15 11.25
CA VAL A 298 19.07 16.93 11.40
C VAL A 298 17.86 16.11 10.96
N ALA A 299 17.95 15.40 9.84
CA ALA A 299 16.87 14.55 9.34
C ALA A 299 16.62 13.35 10.27
N ILE A 300 17.67 12.70 10.78
CA ILE A 300 17.55 11.61 11.77
C ILE A 300 16.86 12.12 13.04
N GLU A 301 17.26 13.27 13.58
CA GLU A 301 16.64 13.86 14.76
C GLU A 301 15.15 14.13 14.54
N ARG A 302 14.77 14.70 13.38
CA ARG A 302 13.37 14.97 13.03
C ARG A 302 12.52 13.70 12.91
N LEU A 303 13.07 12.64 12.33
CA LEU A 303 12.41 11.34 12.22
C LEU A 303 12.27 10.69 13.61
N ALA A 304 13.27 10.82 14.48
CA ALA A 304 13.20 10.33 15.85
C ALA A 304 12.12 11.05 16.67
N GLU A 305 11.99 12.37 16.54
CA GLU A 305 10.90 13.14 17.16
C GLU A 305 9.52 12.63 16.71
N THR A 306 9.36 12.39 15.40
CA THR A 306 8.12 11.87 14.82
C THR A 306 7.79 10.49 15.36
N ARG A 307 8.77 9.57 15.38
CA ARG A 307 8.63 8.24 15.95
C ARG A 307 8.23 8.32 17.43
N ASP A 308 8.92 9.13 18.23
CA ASP A 308 8.68 9.21 19.66
C ASP A 308 7.30 9.80 20.00
N ALA A 309 6.77 10.68 19.14
CA ALA A 309 5.41 11.20 19.26
C ALA A 309 4.32 10.17 18.88
N THR A 310 4.58 9.31 17.90
CA THR A 310 3.57 8.41 17.30
C THR A 310 3.62 6.98 17.85
N LEU A 311 4.80 6.49 18.26
CA LEU A 311 5.01 5.14 18.76
C LEU A 311 4.18 4.81 20.02
N PRO A 312 3.99 5.71 21.01
CA PRO A 312 3.10 5.41 22.13
C PRO A 312 1.66 5.14 21.71
N LEU A 313 1.15 5.89 20.72
CA LEU A 313 -0.20 5.73 20.17
C LEU A 313 -0.33 4.40 19.40
N ALA A 314 0.73 4.01 18.69
CA ALA A 314 0.82 2.72 18.02
C ALA A 314 0.85 1.56 19.04
N LYS A 315 1.64 1.67 20.12
CA LYS A 315 1.76 0.63 21.16
C LYS A 315 0.46 0.43 21.93
N GLU A 316 -0.27 1.50 22.24
CA GLU A 316 -1.58 1.43 22.89
C GLU A 316 -2.55 0.56 22.06
N TYR A 317 -2.56 0.75 20.75
CA TYR A 317 -3.37 -0.04 19.83
C TYR A 317 -2.95 -1.52 19.79
N LEU A 318 -1.64 -1.78 19.72
CA LEU A 318 -1.09 -3.14 19.67
C LEU A 318 -1.21 -3.90 21.01
N GLY A 319 -1.81 -3.30 22.04
CA GLY A 319 -1.93 -3.88 23.38
C GLY A 319 -0.58 -4.10 24.05
N GLN A 320 0.47 -3.39 23.62
CA GLN A 320 1.80 -3.47 24.21
C GLN A 320 1.93 -2.44 25.34
N PRO A 321 2.54 -2.81 26.48
CA PRO A 321 2.71 -1.87 27.58
C PRO A 321 3.59 -0.68 27.17
N THR A 322 3.14 0.53 27.49
CA THR A 322 3.92 1.77 27.39
C THR A 322 4.90 1.81 28.56
N GLY A 323 6.05 1.15 28.39
CA GLY A 323 7.18 1.15 29.32
C GLY A 323 8.09 2.34 29.15
#